data_AF-A0A3D8Q3V2-F1
#
_entry.id   AF-A0A3D8Q3V2-F1
#
_cell.length_a   1.000
_cell.length_b   1.000
_cell.length_c   1.000
_cell.angle_alpha   90.00
_cell.angle_beta   90.00
_cell.angle_gamma   90.00
#
_symmetry.space_group_name_H-M   'P 1'
#
loop_
_entity.id
_entity.type
_entity.pdbx_description
1 polymer ?
#
loop_
_entity_poly.entity_id
_entity_poly.type
_entity_poly.pdbx_seq_one_letter_code
_entity_poly.pdbx_strand_id
1 'polypeptide(L)'
;MENFFNYTILPGDNYWLLAQRYHTTAGEIFLANPGVNPYYPPIGQHISIPILRQRNVNYAQQSHCISQTEVDYRNDMRSLWEEHVAWTRMAIISLIFKLPDVDFVITRLLKNATDMGNMIRRLYGNVAAETYATLIKDHLLIAADLVKAALAGDQQKVIAIDKKWHENADDIAVFLNSINRFLTVEAVKEMFYHHLDLTKQEAVAMINRDYQKDIDVYDEIEKQAREMADAISDAMVKGYPSMF
;
A
#
# COMPACT_ATOMS: atom_id res chain seq x y z
N MET A 1 0.96 -33.41 5.76
CA MET A 1 2.30 -33.04 5.30
C MET A 1 2.14 -31.74 4.56
N GLU A 2 2.60 -30.65 5.18
CA GLU A 2 2.75 -29.36 4.52
C GLU A 2 3.73 -29.55 3.36
N ASN A 3 3.34 -29.11 2.17
CA ASN A 3 4.24 -29.06 1.04
C ASN A 3 4.84 -27.66 1.01
N PHE A 4 6.10 -27.54 0.62
CA PHE A 4 6.77 -26.25 0.47
C PHE A 4 7.12 -26.03 -1.00
N PHE A 5 6.93 -24.80 -1.47
CA PHE A 5 7.44 -24.33 -2.75
C PHE A 5 8.72 -23.55 -2.51
N ASN A 6 9.82 -23.94 -3.16
CA ASN A 6 11.09 -23.21 -3.07
C ASN A 6 11.01 -21.98 -3.99
N TYR A 7 11.06 -20.79 -3.40
CA TYR A 7 11.01 -19.51 -4.09
C TYR A 7 12.32 -18.74 -3.93
N THR A 8 12.70 -17.96 -4.93
CA THR A 8 13.87 -17.09 -4.88
C THR A 8 13.41 -15.65 -4.76
N ILE A 9 13.83 -14.96 -3.70
CA ILE A 9 13.46 -13.58 -3.42
C ILE A 9 13.94 -12.67 -4.55
N LEU A 10 12.99 -11.91 -5.12
CA LEU A 10 13.22 -10.90 -6.14
C LEU A 10 13.20 -9.49 -5.52
N PRO A 11 13.73 -8.48 -6.22
CA PRO A 11 13.56 -7.09 -5.81
C PRO A 11 12.08 -6.76 -5.56
N GLY A 12 11.79 -6.14 -4.41
CA GLY A 12 10.44 -5.77 -3.98
C GLY A 12 9.62 -6.89 -3.33
N ASP A 13 10.14 -8.13 -3.21
CA ASP A 13 9.44 -9.16 -2.45
C ASP A 13 9.56 -8.94 -0.94
N ASN A 14 8.45 -9.14 -0.23
CA ASN A 14 8.41 -9.33 1.22
C ASN A 14 7.48 -10.50 1.55
N TYR A 15 7.53 -10.98 2.80
CA TYR A 15 6.75 -12.16 3.19
C TYR A 15 5.25 -11.93 3.12
N TRP A 16 4.80 -10.69 3.27
CA TRP A 16 3.39 -10.34 3.12
C TRP A 16 2.91 -10.52 1.67
N LEU A 17 3.62 -9.96 0.68
CA LEU A 17 3.32 -10.11 -0.75
C LEU A 17 3.34 -11.56 -1.19
N LEU A 18 4.34 -12.31 -0.72
CA LEU A 18 4.48 -13.72 -1.03
C LEU A 18 3.37 -14.55 -0.38
N ALA A 19 2.95 -14.20 0.84
CA ALA A 19 1.83 -14.86 1.49
C ALA A 19 0.53 -14.70 0.70
N GLN A 20 0.25 -13.49 0.20
CA GLN A 20 -0.92 -13.24 -0.65
C GLN A 20 -0.83 -14.04 -1.96
N ARG A 21 0.34 -14.00 -2.64
CA ARG A 21 0.58 -14.68 -3.92
C ARG A 21 0.41 -16.19 -3.84
N TYR A 22 0.88 -16.81 -2.76
CA TYR A 22 0.89 -18.26 -2.60
C TYR A 22 -0.21 -18.81 -1.70
N HIS A 23 -1.18 -17.97 -1.34
CA HIS A 23 -2.33 -18.32 -0.51
C HIS A 23 -1.94 -18.99 0.82
N THR A 24 -0.94 -18.40 1.49
CA THR A 24 -0.46 -18.75 2.84
C THR A 24 -0.46 -17.48 3.70
N THR A 25 0.18 -17.49 4.86
CA THR A 25 0.34 -16.31 5.72
C THR A 25 1.82 -15.93 5.86
N ALA A 26 2.09 -14.63 6.08
CA ALA A 26 3.47 -14.16 6.28
C ALA A 26 4.11 -14.83 7.51
N GLY A 27 3.30 -15.13 8.54
CA GLY A 27 3.72 -15.88 9.72
C GLY A 27 4.11 -17.34 9.40
N GLU A 28 3.36 -18.02 8.54
CA GLU A 28 3.71 -19.37 8.08
C GLU A 28 4.98 -19.37 7.22
N ILE A 29 5.16 -18.39 6.33
CA ILE A 29 6.41 -18.21 5.59
C ILE A 29 7.57 -17.92 6.56
N PHE A 30 7.36 -17.08 7.58
CA PHE A 30 8.37 -16.79 8.58
C PHE A 30 8.79 -18.04 9.37
N LEU A 31 7.82 -18.83 9.85
CA LEU A 31 8.08 -20.07 10.57
C LEU A 31 8.81 -21.11 9.71
N ALA A 32 8.52 -21.14 8.41
CA ALA A 32 9.18 -22.03 7.46
C ALA A 32 10.63 -21.62 7.14
N ASN A 33 11.02 -20.38 7.45
CA ASN A 33 12.31 -19.79 7.07
C ASN A 33 13.03 -19.15 8.27
N PRO A 34 13.44 -19.95 9.28
CA PRO A 34 14.14 -19.43 10.45
C PRO A 34 15.47 -18.78 10.06
N GLY A 35 15.73 -17.59 10.59
CA GLY A 35 16.97 -16.83 10.35
C GLY A 35 16.95 -15.91 9.14
N VAL A 36 15.84 -15.87 8.39
CA VAL A 36 15.62 -14.90 7.31
C VAL A 36 14.84 -13.72 7.88
N ASN A 37 15.32 -12.50 7.64
CA ASN A 37 14.60 -11.31 8.05
C ASN A 37 13.34 -11.15 7.18
N PRO A 38 12.12 -11.24 7.75
CA PRO A 38 10.88 -11.13 6.98
C PRO A 38 10.68 -9.73 6.37
N TYR A 39 11.33 -8.70 6.93
CA TYR A 39 11.20 -7.30 6.51
C TYR A 39 12.19 -6.89 5.42
N TYR A 40 13.33 -7.58 5.32
CA TYR A 40 14.36 -7.32 4.32
C TYR A 40 14.96 -8.65 3.85
N PRO A 41 14.18 -9.49 3.17
CA PRO A 41 14.72 -10.73 2.65
C PRO A 41 15.79 -10.41 1.60
N PRO A 42 17.02 -10.93 1.74
CA PRO A 42 18.08 -10.72 0.75
C PRO A 42 17.64 -11.16 -0.65
N ILE A 43 17.80 -10.27 -1.63
CA ILE A 43 17.54 -10.59 -3.04
C ILE A 43 18.42 -11.77 -3.46
N GLY A 44 17.82 -12.74 -4.14
CA GLY A 44 18.47 -13.99 -4.53
C GLY A 44 18.44 -15.07 -3.45
N GLN A 45 17.94 -14.79 -2.24
CA GLN A 45 17.78 -15.80 -1.20
C GLN A 45 16.67 -16.80 -1.56
N HIS A 46 16.94 -18.08 -1.33
CA HIS A 46 15.91 -19.11 -1.41
C HIS A 46 15.14 -19.20 -0.09
N ILE A 47 13.81 -19.17 -0.19
CA ILE A 47 12.88 -19.37 0.92
C ILE A 47 11.88 -20.49 0.60
N SER A 48 11.38 -21.15 1.64
CA SER A 48 10.33 -22.15 1.61
C SER A 48 8.98 -21.50 1.82
N ILE A 49 8.12 -21.49 0.80
CA ILE A 49 6.76 -20.97 0.93
C ILE A 49 5.82 -22.14 1.20
N PRO A 50 5.13 -22.17 2.36
CA PRO A 50 4.13 -23.19 2.65
C PRO A 50 3.03 -23.15 1.58
N ILE A 51 2.76 -24.28 0.96
CA ILE A 51 1.65 -24.47 0.04
C ILE A 51 0.71 -25.52 0.62
N LEU A 52 -0.56 -25.15 0.77
CA LEU A 52 -1.58 -26.10 1.17
C LEU A 52 -1.70 -27.16 0.06
N ARG A 53 -1.31 -28.40 0.36
CA ARG A 53 -1.63 -29.55 -0.49
C ARG A 53 -3.15 -29.63 -0.51
N GLN A 54 -3.77 -29.25 -1.62
CA GLN A 54 -5.21 -29.46 -1.83
C GLN A 54 -5.48 -30.94 -1.54
N ARG A 55 -6.06 -31.26 -0.37
CA ARG A 55 -6.66 -32.56 -0.15
C ARG A 55 -7.73 -32.67 -1.23
N ASN A 56 -7.79 -33.82 -1.91
CA ASN A 56 -8.88 -34.16 -2.82
C ASN A 56 -10.21 -34.13 -2.04
N VAL A 57 -10.76 -32.94 -1.87
CA VAL A 57 -12.17 -32.73 -1.59
C VAL A 57 -12.82 -32.83 -2.95
N ASN A 58 -13.84 -33.68 -3.08
CA ASN A 58 -14.63 -33.76 -4.30
C ASN A 58 -15.10 -32.35 -4.66
N TYR A 59 -14.43 -31.73 -5.64
CA TYR A 59 -14.89 -30.50 -6.26
C TYR A 59 -16.13 -30.87 -7.09
N ALA A 60 -17.29 -30.93 -6.44
CA ALA A 60 -18.35 -30.10 -7.01
C ALA A 60 -17.72 -28.70 -7.05
N GLN A 61 -17.23 -28.30 -8.22
CA GLN A 61 -16.79 -26.94 -8.46
C GLN A 61 -17.99 -26.06 -8.12
N GLN A 62 -18.11 -25.63 -6.87
CA GLN A 62 -18.45 -24.24 -6.64
C GLN A 62 -17.26 -23.50 -7.22
N SER A 63 -17.33 -23.27 -8.54
CA SER A 63 -16.68 -22.13 -9.13
C SER A 63 -17.05 -20.98 -8.22
N HIS A 64 -16.11 -20.53 -7.39
CA HIS A 64 -16.25 -19.24 -6.75
C HIS A 64 -16.14 -18.23 -7.88
N CYS A 65 -17.27 -18.04 -8.57
CA CYS A 65 -17.40 -17.02 -9.58
C CYS A 65 -17.39 -15.70 -8.82
N ILE A 66 -16.33 -14.92 -9.02
CA ILE A 66 -16.26 -13.53 -8.56
C ILE A 66 -17.46 -12.81 -9.19
N SER A 67 -18.30 -12.15 -8.37
CA SER A 67 -19.42 -11.40 -8.92
C SER A 67 -18.92 -10.14 -9.65
N GLN A 68 -19.77 -9.58 -10.52
CA GLN A 68 -19.47 -8.30 -11.15
C GLN A 68 -19.22 -7.20 -10.11
N THR A 69 -19.99 -7.19 -9.01
CA THR A 69 -19.82 -6.21 -7.92
C THR A 69 -18.44 -6.30 -7.28
N GLU A 70 -17.90 -7.52 -7.10
CA GLU A 70 -16.54 -7.69 -6.57
C GLU A 70 -15.48 -7.22 -7.57
N VAL A 71 -15.63 -7.56 -8.85
CA VAL A 71 -14.71 -7.09 -9.91
C VAL A 71 -14.68 -5.57 -9.96
N ASP A 72 -15.85 -4.93 -9.99
CA ASP A 72 -15.99 -3.48 -10.05
C ASP A 72 -15.35 -2.82 -8.82
N TYR A 73 -15.64 -3.34 -7.62
CA TYR A 73 -15.07 -2.81 -6.38
C TYR A 73 -13.53 -2.88 -6.35
N ARG A 74 -12.95 -3.99 -6.80
CA ARG A 74 -11.49 -4.17 -6.87
C ARG A 74 -10.85 -3.24 -7.88
N ASN A 75 -11.47 -3.08 -9.04
CA ASN A 75 -10.99 -2.18 -10.09
C ASN A 75 -11.09 -0.71 -9.67
N ASP A 76 -12.17 -0.31 -9.00
CA ASP A 76 -12.34 1.03 -8.44
C ASP A 76 -11.29 1.31 -7.36
N MET A 77 -11.02 0.34 -6.47
CA MET A 77 -9.96 0.45 -5.47
C MET A 77 -8.58 0.61 -6.11
N ARG A 78 -8.24 -0.18 -7.13
CA ARG A 78 -6.97 -0.02 -7.87
C ARG A 78 -6.88 1.35 -8.51
N SER A 79 -7.95 1.79 -9.19
CA SER A 79 -8.00 3.09 -9.84
C SER A 79 -7.74 4.23 -8.84
N LEU A 80 -8.33 4.16 -7.64
CA LEU A 80 -8.11 5.17 -6.61
C LEU A 80 -6.67 5.18 -6.09
N TRP A 81 -6.02 4.03 -5.92
CA TRP A 81 -4.62 3.94 -5.49
C TRP A 81 -3.63 4.34 -6.60
N GLU A 82 -3.94 4.03 -7.86
CA GLU A 82 -3.17 4.51 -9.02
C GLU A 82 -3.29 6.04 -9.16
N GLU A 83 -4.50 6.58 -9.01
CA GLU A 83 -4.71 8.03 -8.93
C GLU A 83 -3.92 8.65 -7.77
N HIS A 84 -3.94 8.02 -6.58
CA HIS A 84 -3.25 8.50 -5.40
C HIS A 84 -1.76 8.72 -5.68
N VAL A 85 -1.09 7.73 -6.26
CA VAL A 85 0.35 7.83 -6.56
C VAL A 85 0.65 8.72 -7.75
N ALA A 86 -0.18 8.70 -8.79
CA ALA A 86 -0.01 9.58 -9.95
C ALA A 86 -0.15 11.07 -9.56
N TRP A 87 -1.18 11.43 -8.81
CA TRP A 87 -1.37 12.80 -8.35
C TRP A 87 -0.34 13.24 -7.32
N THR A 88 0.17 12.30 -6.50
CA THR A 88 1.29 12.57 -5.57
C THR A 88 2.57 12.89 -6.34
N ARG A 89 2.93 12.09 -7.34
CA ARG A 89 4.04 12.37 -8.25
C ARG A 89 3.91 13.72 -8.93
N MET A 90 2.72 14.05 -9.46
CA MET A 90 2.47 15.36 -10.07
C MET A 90 2.65 16.49 -9.05
N ALA A 91 2.20 16.32 -7.80
CA ALA A 91 2.40 17.33 -6.76
C ALA A 91 3.88 17.51 -6.40
N ILE A 92 4.65 16.41 -6.31
CA ILE A 92 6.11 16.43 -6.10
C ILE A 92 6.80 17.21 -7.23
N ILE A 93 6.47 16.89 -8.49
CA ILE A 93 6.97 17.61 -9.67
C ILE A 93 6.65 19.10 -9.57
N SER A 94 5.38 19.47 -9.35
CA SER A 94 4.96 20.87 -9.28
C SER A 94 5.64 21.64 -8.14
N LEU A 95 5.84 21.01 -6.98
CA LEU A 95 6.55 21.61 -5.84
C LEU A 95 8.04 21.85 -6.15
N ILE A 96 8.74 20.84 -6.67
CA ILE A 96 10.18 20.90 -6.94
C ILE A 96 10.50 21.90 -8.05
N PHE A 97 9.74 21.86 -9.15
CA PHE A 97 9.95 22.75 -10.29
C PHE A 97 9.23 24.08 -10.17
N LYS A 98 8.50 24.32 -9.07
CA LYS A 98 7.76 25.56 -8.80
C LYS A 98 6.78 25.89 -9.94
N LEU A 99 6.07 24.87 -10.41
CA LEU A 99 5.11 25.00 -11.49
C LEU A 99 3.90 25.83 -11.02
N PRO A 100 3.29 26.65 -11.92
CA PRO A 100 2.16 27.50 -11.57
C PRO A 100 0.86 26.72 -11.31
N ASP A 101 0.85 25.41 -11.52
CA ASP A 101 -0.30 24.52 -11.35
C ASP A 101 -0.38 23.87 -9.95
N VAL A 102 0.61 24.12 -9.07
CA VAL A 102 0.76 23.42 -7.78
C VAL A 102 -0.52 23.39 -6.94
N ASP A 103 -1.25 24.50 -6.86
CA ASP A 103 -2.49 24.56 -6.09
C ASP A 103 -3.63 23.73 -6.72
N PHE A 104 -3.68 23.67 -8.05
CA PHE A 104 -4.66 22.86 -8.78
C PHE A 104 -4.38 21.37 -8.61
N VAL A 105 -3.11 20.97 -8.73
CA VAL A 105 -2.66 19.58 -8.56
C VAL A 105 -2.89 19.10 -7.13
N ILE A 106 -2.49 19.90 -6.12
CA ILE A 106 -2.74 19.58 -4.71
C ILE A 106 -4.24 19.48 -4.45
N THR A 107 -5.06 20.40 -4.97
CA THR A 107 -6.52 20.33 -4.81
C THR A 107 -7.09 19.02 -5.37
N ARG A 108 -6.64 18.57 -6.55
CA ARG A 108 -7.07 17.30 -7.14
C ARG A 108 -6.58 16.08 -6.34
N LEU A 109 -5.35 16.14 -5.82
CA LEU A 109 -4.79 15.12 -4.94
C LEU A 109 -5.61 14.99 -3.64
N LEU A 110 -5.98 16.10 -3.00
CA LEU A 110 -6.80 16.04 -1.78
C LEU A 110 -8.24 15.56 -2.04
N LYS A 111 -8.76 15.72 -3.27
CA LYS A 111 -10.04 15.09 -3.66
C LYS A 111 -9.94 13.56 -3.63
N ASN A 112 -8.80 12.98 -4.05
CA ASN A 112 -8.59 11.52 -4.01
C ASN A 112 -8.75 10.96 -2.58
N ALA A 113 -8.27 11.67 -1.54
CA ALA A 113 -8.51 11.26 -0.14
C ALA A 113 -10.01 11.15 0.21
N THR A 114 -10.81 12.10 -0.28
CA THR A 114 -12.28 12.06 -0.10
C THR A 114 -12.91 10.90 -0.86
N ASP A 115 -12.45 10.64 -2.09
CA ASP A 115 -12.94 9.55 -2.92
C ASP A 115 -12.59 8.17 -2.30
N MET A 116 -11.39 8.01 -1.74
CA MET A 116 -10.97 6.83 -0.96
C MET A 116 -11.86 6.59 0.27
N GLY A 117 -12.18 7.64 1.03
CA GLY A 117 -13.15 7.55 2.14
C GLY A 117 -14.53 7.10 1.66
N ASN A 118 -15.02 7.66 0.54
CA ASN A 118 -16.30 7.28 -0.03
C ASN A 118 -16.34 5.81 -0.47
N MET A 119 -15.21 5.25 -0.91
CA MET A 119 -15.12 3.85 -1.34
C MET A 119 -15.47 2.85 -0.24
N ILE A 120 -15.16 3.17 1.01
CA ILE A 120 -15.45 2.31 2.16
C ILE A 120 -16.80 2.64 2.84
N ARG A 121 -17.45 3.75 2.44
CA ARG A 121 -18.67 4.27 3.07
C ARG A 121 -19.83 3.28 3.05
N ARG A 122 -20.01 2.54 1.95
CA ARG A 122 -21.10 1.57 1.81
C ARG A 122 -20.96 0.40 2.81
N LEU A 123 -19.73 0.06 3.20
CA LEU A 123 -19.43 -1.07 4.08
C LEU A 123 -19.45 -0.67 5.57
N TYR A 124 -18.94 0.53 5.89
CA TYR A 124 -18.67 0.96 7.27
C TYR A 124 -19.41 2.22 7.72
N GLY A 125 -20.19 2.85 6.84
CA GLY A 125 -20.96 4.05 7.14
C GLY A 125 -20.15 5.35 7.12
N ASN A 126 -20.84 6.46 7.42
CA ASN A 126 -20.30 7.81 7.23
C ASN A 126 -19.11 8.14 8.12
N VAL A 127 -19.17 7.76 9.40
CA VAL A 127 -18.11 8.07 10.38
C VAL A 127 -16.79 7.43 9.95
N ALA A 128 -16.80 6.14 9.57
CA ALA A 128 -15.59 5.45 9.12
C ALA A 128 -15.05 6.07 7.82
N ALA A 129 -15.92 6.37 6.85
CA ALA A 129 -15.52 7.01 5.60
C ALA A 129 -14.86 8.37 5.81
N GLU A 130 -15.42 9.20 6.68
CA GLU A 130 -14.89 10.53 7.00
C GLU A 130 -13.58 10.47 7.78
N THR A 131 -13.46 9.53 8.72
CA THR A 131 -12.20 9.27 9.43
C THR A 131 -11.10 8.84 8.47
N TYR A 132 -11.38 7.88 7.58
CA TYR A 132 -10.39 7.43 6.61
C TYR A 132 -9.95 8.54 5.65
N ALA A 133 -10.91 9.30 5.11
CA ALA A 133 -10.61 10.45 4.25
C ALA A 133 -9.73 11.49 4.96
N THR A 134 -9.98 11.75 6.23
CA THR A 134 -9.20 12.69 7.03
C THR A 134 -7.77 12.19 7.24
N LEU A 135 -7.59 10.92 7.60
CA LEU A 135 -6.27 10.32 7.80
C LEU A 135 -5.43 10.35 6.51
N ILE A 136 -6.04 10.03 5.36
CA ILE A 136 -5.36 10.08 4.05
C ILE A 136 -5.11 11.53 3.62
N LYS A 137 -6.01 12.48 3.95
CA LYS A 137 -5.77 13.90 3.68
C LYS A 137 -4.57 14.42 4.46
N ASP A 138 -4.47 14.07 5.75
CA ASP A 138 -3.32 14.42 6.58
C ASP A 138 -2.04 13.79 6.05
N HIS A 139 -2.10 12.51 5.62
CA HIS A 139 -1.00 11.81 4.97
C HIS A 139 -0.40 12.60 3.80
N LEU A 140 -1.26 13.06 2.89
CA LEU A 140 -0.87 13.79 1.68
C LEU A 140 -0.31 15.18 2.00
N LEU A 141 -0.90 15.88 2.99
CA LEU A 141 -0.40 17.18 3.42
C LEU A 141 0.96 17.09 4.11
N ILE A 142 1.18 16.06 4.94
CA ILE A 142 2.46 15.79 5.60
C ILE A 142 3.54 15.51 4.54
N ALA A 143 3.23 14.69 3.53
CA ALA A 143 4.15 14.41 2.41
C ALA A 143 4.55 15.70 1.66
N ALA A 144 3.58 16.57 1.34
CA ALA A 144 3.86 17.85 0.69
C ALA A 144 4.74 18.76 1.56
N ASP A 145 4.53 18.79 2.87
CA ASP A 145 5.35 19.57 3.80
C ASP A 145 6.76 18.99 3.96
N LEU A 146 6.92 17.66 3.86
CA LEU A 146 8.23 17.00 3.85
C LEU A 146 9.05 17.44 2.64
N VAL A 147 8.45 17.44 1.44
CA VAL A 147 9.10 17.91 0.20
C VAL A 147 9.50 19.38 0.30
N LYS A 148 8.61 20.25 0.81
CA LYS A 148 8.94 21.67 1.04
C LYS A 148 10.10 21.85 2.01
N ALA A 149 10.15 21.08 3.11
CA ALA A 149 11.25 21.15 4.07
C ALA A 149 12.57 20.67 3.46
N ALA A 150 12.55 19.61 2.66
CA ALA A 150 13.71 19.11 1.93
C ALA A 150 14.25 20.14 0.93
N LEU A 151 13.37 20.80 0.17
CA LEU A 151 13.73 21.89 -0.76
C LEU A 151 14.33 23.11 -0.05
N ALA A 152 13.93 23.37 1.20
CA ALA A 152 14.49 24.43 2.03
C ALA A 152 15.84 24.04 2.66
N GLY A 153 16.28 22.78 2.54
CA GLY A 153 17.49 22.27 3.19
C GLY A 153 17.37 22.12 4.72
N ASP A 154 16.14 22.14 5.25
CA ASP A 154 15.88 22.09 6.70
C ASP A 154 15.83 20.64 7.19
N GLN A 155 17.03 20.07 7.42
CA GLN A 155 17.20 18.68 7.82
C GLN A 155 16.49 18.33 9.14
N GLN A 156 16.47 19.26 10.11
CA GLN A 156 15.78 19.01 11.38
C GLN A 156 14.27 18.91 11.18
N LYS A 157 13.71 19.78 10.35
CA LYS A 157 12.29 19.74 10.00
C LYS A 157 11.93 18.52 9.16
N VAL A 158 12.80 18.10 8.24
CA VAL A 158 12.63 16.84 7.49
C VAL A 158 12.50 15.65 8.45
N ILE A 159 13.42 15.50 9.40
CA ILE A 159 13.38 14.41 10.40
C ILE A 159 12.10 14.46 11.24
N ALA A 160 11.68 15.65 11.67
CA ALA A 160 10.47 15.81 12.48
C ALA A 160 9.19 15.48 11.69
N ILE A 161 9.11 15.90 10.42
CA ILE A 161 7.96 15.62 9.55
C ILE A 161 7.92 14.15 9.15
N ASP A 162 9.07 13.54 8.84
CA ASP A 162 9.16 12.11 8.51
C ASP A 162 8.65 11.23 9.66
N LYS A 163 9.02 11.56 10.91
CA LYS A 163 8.46 10.91 12.10
C LYS A 163 6.93 11.05 12.17
N LYS A 164 6.42 12.26 11.96
CA LYS A 164 4.96 12.52 11.95
C LYS A 164 4.26 11.74 10.84
N TRP A 165 4.91 11.53 9.69
CA TRP A 165 4.35 10.79 8.58
C TRP A 165 4.22 9.30 8.90
N HIS A 166 5.20 8.72 9.58
CA HIS A 166 5.12 7.36 10.10
C HIS A 166 4.07 7.21 11.22
N GLU A 167 3.91 8.22 12.09
CA GLU A 167 2.83 8.23 13.08
C GLU A 167 1.44 8.25 12.42
N ASN A 168 1.26 9.03 11.35
CA ASN A 168 0.01 9.00 10.56
C ASN A 168 -0.22 7.64 9.87
N ALA A 169 0.83 6.98 9.36
CA ALA A 169 0.72 5.63 8.82
C ALA A 169 0.29 4.61 9.90
N ASP A 170 0.78 4.77 11.14
CA ASP A 170 0.36 3.96 12.29
C ASP A 170 -1.11 4.17 12.62
N ASP A 171 -1.58 5.41 12.61
CA ASP A 171 -3.00 5.74 12.85
C ASP A 171 -3.91 5.15 11.76
N ILE A 172 -3.48 5.19 10.49
CA ILE A 172 -4.19 4.53 9.38
C ILE A 172 -4.26 3.01 9.60
N ALA A 173 -3.17 2.39 10.02
CA ALA A 173 -3.12 0.96 10.28
C ALA A 173 -4.05 0.54 11.42
N VAL A 174 -4.05 1.28 12.52
CA VAL A 174 -4.96 1.06 13.65
C VAL A 174 -6.42 1.24 13.22
N PHE A 175 -6.71 2.29 12.45
CA PHE A 175 -8.06 2.54 11.95
C PHE A 175 -8.55 1.40 11.04
N LEU A 176 -7.77 1.02 10.02
CA LEU A 176 -8.15 -0.03 9.08
C LEU A 176 -8.34 -1.38 9.79
N ASN A 177 -7.49 -1.71 10.76
CA ASN A 177 -7.67 -2.89 11.59
C ASN A 177 -8.96 -2.84 12.43
N SER A 178 -9.30 -1.68 12.99
CA SER A 178 -10.49 -1.52 13.83
C SER A 178 -11.81 -1.78 13.08
N ILE A 179 -11.85 -1.49 11.79
CA ILE A 179 -13.02 -1.72 10.93
C ILE A 179 -12.94 -3.07 10.19
N ASN A 180 -11.74 -3.62 10.00
CA ASN A 180 -11.55 -4.87 9.28
C ASN A 180 -10.44 -5.74 9.89
N ARG A 181 -10.85 -6.80 10.60
CA ARG A 181 -9.93 -7.74 11.28
C ARG A 181 -8.96 -8.47 10.35
N PHE A 182 -9.21 -8.50 9.04
CA PHE A 182 -8.33 -9.14 8.06
C PHE A 182 -7.15 -8.25 7.66
N LEU A 183 -7.20 -6.95 8.01
CA LEU A 183 -6.09 -6.01 7.91
C LEU A 183 -5.44 -5.89 9.28
N THR A 184 -4.41 -6.69 9.57
CA THR A 184 -3.69 -6.55 10.84
C THR A 184 -2.93 -5.23 10.89
N VAL A 185 -2.77 -4.65 12.07
CA VAL A 185 -2.02 -3.39 12.24
C VAL A 185 -0.61 -3.54 11.68
N GLU A 186 0.05 -4.67 11.94
CA GLU A 186 1.40 -4.95 11.48
C GLU A 186 1.49 -4.98 9.95
N ALA A 187 0.57 -5.68 9.29
CA ALA A 187 0.56 -5.79 7.83
C ALA A 187 0.30 -4.42 7.16
N VAL A 188 -0.62 -3.63 7.70
CA VAL A 188 -0.90 -2.30 7.16
C VAL A 188 0.25 -1.34 7.40
N LYS A 189 0.87 -1.38 8.59
CA LYS A 189 2.09 -0.59 8.88
C LYS A 189 3.21 -0.91 7.90
N GLU A 190 3.46 -2.20 7.65
CA GLU A 190 4.49 -2.63 6.69
C GLU A 190 4.22 -2.09 5.29
N MET A 191 2.98 -2.24 4.80
CA MET A 191 2.59 -1.70 3.49
C MET A 191 2.80 -0.19 3.39
N PHE A 192 2.34 0.57 4.40
CA PHE A 192 2.49 2.02 4.38
C PHE A 192 3.94 2.45 4.55
N TYR A 193 4.75 1.82 5.41
CA TYR A 193 6.15 2.19 5.57
C TYR A 193 6.96 1.96 4.28
N HIS A 194 6.68 0.88 3.55
CA HIS A 194 7.25 0.66 2.22
C HIS A 194 6.82 1.77 1.25
N HIS A 195 5.53 2.13 1.25
CA HIS A 195 5.00 3.23 0.44
C HIS A 195 5.69 4.58 0.74
N LEU A 196 5.87 4.91 2.03
CA LEU A 196 6.55 6.11 2.49
C LEU A 196 7.98 6.16 1.99
N ASP A 197 8.70 5.05 2.10
CA ASP A 197 10.10 4.99 1.70
C ASP A 197 10.27 5.18 0.20
N LEU A 198 9.48 4.48 -0.63
CA LEU A 198 9.51 4.65 -2.08
C LEU A 198 9.18 6.11 -2.49
N THR A 199 8.14 6.70 -1.92
CA THR A 199 7.74 8.09 -2.22
C THR A 199 8.82 9.09 -1.80
N LYS A 200 9.49 8.86 -0.66
CA LYS A 200 10.65 9.66 -0.24
C LYS A 200 11.83 9.49 -1.20
N GLN A 201 12.09 8.27 -1.68
CA GLN A 201 13.13 8.01 -2.68
C GLN A 201 12.85 8.73 -4.00
N GLU A 202 11.60 8.72 -4.47
CA GLU A 202 11.15 9.47 -5.66
C GLU A 202 11.43 10.98 -5.49
N ALA A 203 10.97 11.58 -4.39
CA ALA A 203 11.19 12.99 -4.11
C ALA A 203 12.69 13.34 -4.05
N VAL A 204 13.52 12.51 -3.41
CA VAL A 204 14.97 12.72 -3.32
C VAL A 204 15.64 12.59 -4.70
N ALA A 205 15.26 11.59 -5.49
CA ALA A 205 15.79 11.42 -6.85
C ALA A 205 15.47 12.65 -7.71
N MET A 206 14.23 13.14 -7.63
CA MET A 206 13.79 14.32 -8.37
C MET A 206 14.48 15.62 -7.93
N ILE A 207 14.67 15.83 -6.62
CA ILE A 207 15.45 16.97 -6.08
C ILE A 207 16.89 16.95 -6.59
N ASN A 208 17.50 15.76 -6.62
CA ASN A 208 18.87 15.56 -7.09
C ASN A 208 19.01 15.50 -8.62
N ARG A 209 17.89 15.60 -9.36
CA ARG A 209 17.82 15.49 -10.83
C ARG A 209 18.30 14.14 -11.37
N ASP A 210 18.19 13.09 -10.56
CA ASP A 210 18.41 11.71 -10.98
C ASP A 210 17.12 11.16 -11.60
N TYR A 211 16.82 11.61 -12.81
CA TYR A 211 15.55 11.33 -13.47
C TYR A 211 15.36 9.87 -13.84
N GLN A 212 16.45 9.13 -14.11
CA GLN A 212 16.34 7.71 -14.39
C GLN A 212 15.91 6.96 -13.13
N LYS A 213 16.58 7.24 -11.99
CA LYS A 213 16.18 6.64 -10.71
C LYS A 213 14.76 7.02 -10.31
N ASP A 214 14.36 8.26 -10.54
CA ASP A 214 12.99 8.72 -10.29
C ASP A 214 11.94 7.90 -11.08
N ILE A 215 12.20 7.61 -12.35
CA ILE A 215 11.34 6.75 -13.18
C ILE A 215 11.33 5.32 -12.65
N ASP A 216 12.51 4.75 -12.37
CA ASP A 216 12.64 3.37 -11.89
C ASP A 216 11.89 3.18 -10.54
N VAL A 217 12.00 4.15 -9.63
CA VAL A 217 11.27 4.15 -8.34
C VAL A 217 9.77 4.30 -8.56
N TYR A 218 9.33 5.13 -9.52
CA TYR A 218 7.89 5.27 -9.80
C TYR A 218 7.25 3.98 -10.33
N ASP A 219 7.97 3.21 -11.16
CA ASP A 219 7.50 1.88 -11.60
C ASP A 219 7.27 0.94 -10.40
N GLU A 220 8.13 1.02 -9.37
CA GLU A 220 7.95 0.30 -8.11
C GLU A 220 6.76 0.83 -7.30
N ILE A 221 6.59 2.16 -7.22
CA ILE A 221 5.45 2.80 -6.53
C ILE A 221 4.11 2.38 -7.16
N GLU A 222 3.99 2.41 -8.49
CA GLU A 222 2.73 2.05 -9.17
C GLU A 222 2.37 0.58 -8.92
N LYS A 223 3.36 -0.31 -8.95
CA LYS A 223 3.16 -1.72 -8.61
C LYS A 223 2.72 -1.87 -7.15
N GLN A 224 3.41 -1.21 -6.23
CA GLN A 224 3.14 -1.28 -4.80
C GLN A 224 1.75 -0.70 -4.46
N ALA A 225 1.31 0.35 -5.13
CA ALA A 225 -0.02 0.93 -4.96
C ALA A 225 -1.14 -0.06 -5.35
N ARG A 226 -0.96 -0.80 -6.45
CA ARG A 226 -1.91 -1.86 -6.85
C ARG A 226 -1.92 -3.02 -5.85
N GLU A 227 -0.77 -3.38 -5.29
CA GLU A 227 -0.67 -4.40 -4.23
C GLU A 227 -1.40 -3.95 -2.95
N MET A 228 -1.25 -2.68 -2.54
CA MET A 228 -2.02 -2.10 -1.42
C MET A 228 -3.52 -2.11 -1.70
N ALA A 229 -3.94 -1.73 -2.92
CA ALA A 229 -5.35 -1.77 -3.33
C ALA A 229 -5.92 -3.19 -3.26
N ASP A 230 -5.16 -4.18 -3.71
CA ASP A 230 -5.54 -5.59 -3.67
C ASP A 230 -5.63 -6.13 -2.24
N ALA A 231 -4.68 -5.78 -1.37
CA ALA A 231 -4.71 -6.11 0.05
C ALA A 231 -6.00 -5.64 0.74
N ILE A 232 -6.31 -4.36 0.54
CA ILE A 232 -7.41 -3.69 1.22
C ILE A 232 -8.73 -4.22 0.65
N SER A 233 -8.86 -4.31 -0.67
CA SER A 233 -10.07 -4.85 -1.30
C SER A 233 -10.31 -6.33 -0.97
N ASP A 234 -9.27 -7.17 -0.91
CA ASP A 234 -9.37 -8.55 -0.43
C ASP A 234 -9.96 -8.63 0.98
N ALA A 235 -9.49 -7.78 1.89
CA ALA A 235 -10.00 -7.73 3.24
C ALA A 235 -11.46 -7.27 3.28
N MET A 236 -11.85 -6.28 2.47
CA MET A 236 -13.23 -5.81 2.39
C MET A 236 -14.18 -6.90 1.90
N VAL A 237 -13.81 -7.63 0.84
CA VAL A 237 -14.59 -8.76 0.31
C VAL A 237 -14.72 -9.86 1.36
N LYS A 238 -13.62 -10.22 2.05
CA LYS A 238 -13.65 -11.21 3.14
C LYS A 238 -14.52 -10.78 4.33
N GLY A 239 -14.59 -9.48 4.61
CA GLY A 239 -15.42 -8.90 5.68
C GLY A 239 -16.91 -8.89 5.36
N TYR A 240 -17.28 -8.75 4.07
CA TYR A 240 -18.66 -8.54 3.62
C TYR A 240 -19.04 -9.43 2.42
N PRO A 241 -18.86 -10.77 2.50
CA PRO A 241 -19.03 -11.65 1.34
C PRO A 241 -20.46 -11.69 0.78
N SER A 242 -21.48 -11.24 1.52
CA SER A 242 -22.86 -11.17 1.01
C SER A 242 -23.13 -9.92 0.15
N MET A 243 -22.21 -8.95 0.15
CA MET A 243 -22.28 -7.75 -0.67
C MET A 243 -21.56 -7.90 -2.02
N PHE A 244 -20.86 -9.02 -2.20
CA PHE A 244 -19.96 -9.35 -3.29
C PHE A 244 -20.26 -10.75 -3.84
#